data_AF-A0A6M3LHG1-F1
#
_entry.id   AF-A0A6M3LHG1-F1
#
_cell.length_a   1.000
_cell.length_b   1.000
_cell.length_c   1.000
_cell.angle_alpha   90.00
_cell.angle_beta   90.00
_cell.angle_gamma   90.00
#
_symmetry.space_group_name_H-M   'P 1'
#
loop_
_entity.id
_entity.type
_entity.pdbx_description
1 polymer ?
#
loop_
_entity_poly.entity_id
_entity_poly.type
_entity_poly.pdbx_seq_one_letter_code
_entity_poly.pdbx_strand_id
1 'polypeptide(L)' 'MKNSVVRWALKWCSKNNTDYIIYDNCLPKFFLTRKEARKYANKKYGYIKTRIDLRQEPHNWRIPRAIKVKITIQEI' A
#
# COMPACT_ATOMS: atom_id res chain seq x y z
N MET A 1 -23.18 -0.60 16.96
CA MET A 1 -22.24 0.52 16.72
C MET A 1 -21.21 0.08 15.69
N LYS A 2 -20.97 0.84 14.62
CA LYS A 2 -19.89 0.50 13.65
C LYS A 2 -18.55 0.70 14.32
N ASN A 3 -17.88 -0.39 14.71
CA ASN A 3 -16.50 -0.32 15.20
C ASN A 3 -15.61 0.15 14.06
N SER A 4 -15.04 1.34 14.22
CA SER A 4 -14.14 1.93 13.24
C SER A 4 -12.77 2.18 13.86
N VAL A 5 -11.72 1.76 13.15
CA VAL A 5 -10.34 1.96 13.59
C VAL A 5 -9.55 2.68 12.50
N VAL A 6 -8.68 3.58 12.93
CA VAL A 6 -7.75 4.27 12.03
C VAL A 6 -6.45 3.48 11.95
N ARG A 7 -5.99 3.22 10.73
CA ARG A 7 -4.74 2.52 10.44
C ARG A 7 -4.01 3.18 9.29
N TRP A 8 -2.79 2.72 9.03
CA TRP A 8 -2.03 3.04 7.83
C TRP A 8 -2.07 1.85 6.86
N ALA A 9 -2.15 2.14 5.58
CA ALA A 9 -2.08 1.15 4.51
C ALA A 9 -1.03 1.58 3.47
N LEU A 10 -0.73 0.69 2.54
CA LEU A 10 0.07 1.00 1.37
C LEU A 10 -0.82 1.02 0.14
N LYS A 11 -0.73 2.12 -0.61
CA LYS A 11 -1.42 2.33 -1.88
C LYS A 11 -0.45 2.19 -3.04
N TRP A 12 -0.75 1.29 -3.97
CA TRP A 12 -0.07 1.22 -5.26
C TRP A 12 -0.79 2.13 -6.24
N CYS A 13 -0.06 3.08 -6.82
CA CYS A 13 -0.59 3.95 -7.88
C CYS A 13 -0.12 3.40 -9.23
N SER A 14 -1.06 3.04 -10.09
CA SER A 14 -0.78 2.74 -11.50
C SER A 14 -1.05 3.98 -12.38
N LYS A 15 -0.40 4.07 -13.54
CA LYS A 15 -0.59 5.15 -14.53
C LYS A 15 -2.07 5.27 -14.98
N ASN A 16 -2.83 4.18 -14.91
CA ASN A 16 -4.24 4.14 -15.30
C ASN A 16 -5.21 4.58 -14.18
N ASN A 17 -4.73 5.35 -13.21
CA ASN A 17 -5.53 5.89 -12.09
C ASN A 17 -6.21 4.85 -11.20
N THR A 18 -5.85 3.56 -11.34
CA THR A 18 -6.34 2.53 -10.46
C THR A 18 -5.44 2.45 -9.24
N ASP A 19 -6.03 2.82 -8.10
CA ASP A 19 -5.41 2.80 -6.80
C ASP A 19 -5.77 1.50 -6.08
N TYR A 20 -4.77 0.67 -5.78
CA TYR A 20 -4.97 -0.57 -5.04
C TYR A 20 -4.31 -0.52 -3.67
N ILE A 21 -4.99 -1.06 -2.66
CA ILE A 21 -4.38 -1.33 -1.35
C ILE A 21 -3.54 -2.60 -1.47
N ILE A 22 -2.38 -2.63 -0.81
CA ILE A 22 -1.53 -3.82 -0.76
C ILE A 22 -2.13 -4.90 0.14
N TYR A 23 -2.12 -6.13 -0.38
CA TYR A 23 -2.48 -7.34 0.35
C TYR A 23 -1.22 -8.14 0.71
N ASP A 24 -1.32 -8.92 1.78
CA ASP A 24 -0.30 -9.84 2.26
C ASP A 24 -1.04 -11.09 2.76
N ASN A 25 -0.74 -12.26 2.20
CA ASN A 25 -1.48 -13.50 2.46
C ASN A 25 -3.00 -13.35 2.28
N CYS A 26 -3.42 -12.79 1.14
CA CYS A 26 -4.83 -12.55 0.78
C CYS A 26 -5.60 -11.62 1.73
N LEU A 27 -4.93 -10.94 2.67
CA LEU A 27 -5.55 -9.97 3.57
C LEU A 27 -4.98 -8.57 3.33
N PRO A 28 -5.80 -7.50 3.41
CA PRO A 28 -5.29 -6.13 3.32
C PRO A 28 -4.26 -5.88 4.42
N LYS A 29 -3.08 -5.36 4.05
CA LYS A 29 -2.03 -5.10 5.03
C LYS A 29 -2.21 -3.73 5.65
N PHE A 30 -2.45 -3.72 6.96
CA PHE A 30 -2.56 -2.52 7.78
C PHE A 30 -1.41 -2.39 8.77
N PHE A 31 -1.09 -1.16 9.13
CA PHE A 31 -0.04 -0.79 10.07
C PHE A 31 -0.60 0.17 11.13
N LEU A 32 -0.01 0.17 12.32
CA LEU A 32 -0.39 1.11 13.37
C LEU A 32 0.13 2.51 13.05
N THR A 33 1.35 2.59 12.50
CA THR A 33 2.01 3.88 12.23
C THR A 33 2.42 4.05 10.77
N ARG A 34 2.54 5.32 10.35
CA ARG A 34 3.11 5.68 9.04
C ARG A 34 4.54 5.15 8.87
N LYS A 35 5.31 5.15 9.96
CA LYS A 35 6.72 4.71 9.97
C LYS A 35 6.82 3.22 9.64
N GLU A 36 5.97 2.39 10.24
CA GLU A 36 5.88 0.95 9.95
C GLU A 36 5.50 0.70 8.50
N ALA A 37 4.46 1.38 7.99
CA ALA A 37 4.05 1.24 6.60
C ALA A 37 5.20 1.56 5.63
N ARG A 38 5.92 2.67 5.85
CA ARG A 38 7.09 3.05 5.04
C ARG A 38 8.25 2.06 5.18
N LYS A 39 8.51 1.57 6.39
CA LYS A 39 9.55 0.56 6.64
C LYS A 39 9.26 -0.71 5.86
N TYR A 40 8.01 -1.19 5.91
CA TYR A 40 7.56 -2.35 5.13
C TYR A 40 7.64 -2.09 3.63
N ALA A 41 7.17 -0.93 3.14
CA ALA A 41 7.24 -0.58 1.73
C ALA A 41 8.67 -0.60 1.19
N ASN A 42 9.62 -0.03 1.94
CA ASN A 42 11.04 -0.06 1.57
C ASN A 42 11.63 -1.47 1.67
N LYS A 43 11.26 -2.27 2.69
CA LYS A 43 11.75 -3.64 2.83
C LYS A 43 11.27 -4.54 1.68
N LYS A 44 9.98 -4.46 1.32
CA LYS A 44 9.35 -5.36 0.34
C LYS A 44 9.52 -4.87 -1.10
N TYR A 45 9.40 -3.57 -1.34
CA TYR A 45 9.37 -2.97 -2.68
C TYR A 45 10.55 -2.03 -2.96
N GLY A 46 11.52 -1.92 -2.03
CA GLY A 46 12.66 -1.03 -2.15
C GLY A 46 13.50 -1.26 -3.41
N TYR A 47 13.57 -2.50 -3.89
CA TYR A 47 14.29 -2.89 -5.10
C TYR A 47 13.82 -2.15 -6.36
N ILE A 48 12.58 -1.64 -6.37
CA ILE A 48 12.06 -0.86 -7.50
C ILE A 48 12.86 0.42 -7.72
N LYS A 49 13.47 1.00 -6.67
CA LYS A 49 14.28 2.22 -6.79
C LYS A 49 15.45 2.06 -7.75
N THR A 50 16.08 0.89 -7.74
CA THR A 50 17.29 0.58 -8.50
C THR A 50 17.00 -0.14 -9.82
N ARG A 51 15.78 -0.64 -10.02
CA ARG A 51 15.35 -1.33 -11.24
C ARG A 51 14.76 -0.36 -12.26
N ILE A 52 15.62 0.16 -13.14
CA ILE A 52 15.25 1.14 -14.17
C ILE A 52 14.19 0.59 -15.14
N ASP A 53 14.30 -0.69 -15.49
CA ASP A 53 13.36 -1.44 -16.34
C ASP A 53 11.94 -1.43 -15.78
N LEU A 54 11.79 -1.60 -14.46
CA LEU A 54 10.48 -1.53 -13.81
C LEU A 54 9.94 -0.10 -13.73
N ARG A 55 10.82 0.90 -13.71
CA ARG A 55 10.44 2.31 -13.56
C ARG A 55 10.08 2.98 -14.87
N GLN A 56 10.50 2.43 -16.00
CA GLN A 56 10.21 2.92 -17.35
C GLN A 56 8.93 2.29 -17.93
N GLU A 57 8.51 2.76 -19.10
CA GLU A 57 7.43 2.12 -19.85
C GLU A 57 7.80 0.67 -20.22
N PRO A 58 6.84 -0.27 -20.22
CA PRO A 58 5.39 -0.06 -20.03
C PRO A 58 4.96 -0.03 -18.54
N HIS A 59 5.81 -0.46 -17.61
CA HIS A 59 5.43 -0.72 -16.23
C HIS A 59 5.20 0.55 -15.40
N ASN A 60 6.13 1.50 -15.46
CA ASN A 60 6.10 2.74 -14.67
C ASN A 60 5.96 2.52 -13.16
N TRP A 61 6.46 1.40 -12.63
CA TRP A 61 6.29 1.06 -11.22
C TRP A 61 6.96 2.07 -10.31
N ARG A 62 6.30 2.32 -9.18
CA ARG A 62 6.77 3.17 -8.09
C ARG A 62 6.50 2.46 -6.78
N ILE A 63 7.27 2.80 -5.75
CA ILE A 63 7.06 2.25 -4.43
C ILE A 63 5.69 2.68 -3.90
N PRO A 64 4.92 1.77 -3.27
CA PRO A 64 3.65 2.10 -2.66
C PRO A 64 3.73 3.24 -1.65
N ARG A 65 2.74 4.12 -1.69
CA ARG A 65 2.64 5.27 -0.80
C ARG A 65 1.89 4.87 0.47
N ALA A 66 2.43 5.27 1.63
CA ALA A 66 1.73 5.14 2.90
C ALA A 66 0.55 6.14 2.96
N ILE A 67 -0.65 5.62 3.17
CA ILE A 67 -1.90 6.37 3.31
C ILE A 67 -2.58 6.07 4.64
N LYS A 68 -3.33 7.04 5.18
CA LYS A 68 -4.16 6.86 6.38
C LYS A 68 -5.54 6.39 5.94
N VAL A 69 -6.06 5.33 6.58
CA VAL A 69 -7.34 4.70 6.24
C VAL A 69 -8.21 4.55 7.47
N LYS A 70 -9.52 4.64 7.29
CA LYS A 70 -10.55 4.31 8.29
C LYS A 70 -11.15 2.96 7.91
N ILE A 71 -11.01 1.97 8.79
CA ILE A 71 -11.55 0.61 8.60
C ILE A 71 -12.88 0.54 9.36
N THR A 72 -13.91 0.00 8.74
CA THR A 72 -15.22 -0.26 9.36
C THR A 72 -15.57 -1.72 9.19
N ILE A 73 -15.94 -2.39 10.29
CA ILE A 73 -16.44 -3.77 10.25
C ILE A 73 -17.96 -3.70 10.11
N GLN A 74 -18.51 -4.49 9.20
CA GLN A 74 -19.95 -4.65 9.00
C GLN A 74 -20.26 -6.14 9.06
N GLU A 75 -21.17 -6.51 9.94
CA GLU A 75 -21.75 -7.86 9.98
C GLU A 75 -22.72 -8.01 8.79
N ILE A 76 -22.68 -9.18 8.17
CA ILE A 76 -23.54 -9.57 7.05
C ILE A 76 -24.67 -10.44 7.60
#